data_AF-A0A6B2M6C6-F1
#
_entry.id   AF-A0A6B2M6C6-F1
#
_cell.length_a   1.000
_cell.length_b   1.000
_cell.length_c   1.000
_cell.angle_alpha   90.00
_cell.angle_beta   90.00
_cell.angle_gamma   90.00
#
_symmetry.space_group_name_H-M   'P 1'
#
loop_
_entity.id
_entity.type
_entity.pdbx_description
1 polymer ?
#
loop_
_entity_poly.entity_id
_entity_poly.type
_entity_poly.pdbx_seq_one_letter_code
_entity_poly.pdbx_strand_id
1 'polypeptide(L)'
;MKTTRQEGSDPVEDFIENQMDLNLDLPGLFYAEAMNRIERGTKTYAELLKFLELHEKEISKREKIKDPSERENVTCDLIQGIGGLEEIFGSVVSDFLVADILLVSSAEAYINSIAQIVLASADIKEFDKLSPVGKWMFLPRVLNLKWRPSVDKGCLQEFSRIVRRRNKAIHPQIVGVKGVLNVKHILKKIPVDPSTSERGRTAVASLFKELCLAWTGSYGPGWLDPAAAREHPPCFYGGNAEFPLRLGRPGET
;
A
#
# COMPACT_ATOMS: atom_id res chain seq x y z
N MET A 1 9.59 -54.90 -42.49
CA MET A 1 8.45 -54.54 -41.61
C MET A 1 8.70 -53.14 -41.09
N LYS A 2 7.71 -52.26 -41.22
CA LYS A 2 7.85 -50.79 -41.23
C LYS A 2 8.36 -50.23 -39.90
N THR A 3 9.44 -49.45 -39.96
CA THR A 3 9.80 -48.46 -38.94
C THR A 3 8.79 -47.32 -39.02
N THR A 4 7.82 -47.30 -38.11
CA THR A 4 6.94 -46.16 -37.92
C THR A 4 7.78 -45.01 -37.37
N ARG A 5 8.13 -44.04 -38.22
CA ARG A 5 8.53 -42.71 -37.75
C ARG A 5 7.35 -42.17 -36.97
N GLN A 6 7.50 -41.98 -35.66
CA GLN A 6 6.67 -41.01 -34.95
C GLN A 6 6.96 -39.66 -35.60
N GLU A 7 5.94 -39.12 -36.27
CA GLU A 7 5.90 -37.71 -36.62
C GLU A 7 6.11 -36.94 -35.32
N GLY A 8 7.20 -36.19 -35.26
CA GLY A 8 7.48 -35.34 -34.12
C GLY A 8 6.34 -34.37 -33.95
N SER A 9 5.80 -34.31 -32.73
CA SER A 9 5.02 -33.16 -32.26
C SER A 9 5.79 -31.90 -32.66
N ASP A 10 5.08 -30.94 -33.25
CA ASP A 10 5.66 -29.65 -33.56
C ASP A 10 6.19 -29.09 -32.22
N PRO A 11 7.47 -28.72 -32.06
CA PRO A 11 8.00 -28.22 -30.80
C PRO A 11 7.23 -26.98 -30.30
N VAL A 12 6.45 -26.33 -31.18
CA VAL A 12 5.50 -25.28 -30.82
C VAL A 12 4.24 -25.83 -30.13
N GLU A 13 3.71 -26.97 -30.55
CA GLU A 13 2.56 -27.64 -29.91
C GLU A 13 2.94 -28.17 -28.52
N ASP A 14 4.12 -28.80 -28.37
CA ASP A 14 4.65 -29.20 -27.06
C ASP A 14 4.97 -27.99 -26.15
N PHE A 15 5.34 -26.84 -26.74
CA PHE A 15 5.55 -25.60 -26.00
C PHE A 15 4.23 -24.98 -25.55
N ILE A 16 3.16 -25.07 -26.37
CA ILE A 16 1.81 -24.58 -26.04
C ILE A 16 1.13 -25.47 -25.00
N GLU A 17 1.24 -26.79 -25.09
CA GLU A 17 0.65 -27.74 -24.14
C GLU A 17 1.32 -27.71 -22.75
N ASN A 18 2.56 -27.21 -22.65
CA ASN A 18 3.28 -27.03 -21.39
C ASN A 18 3.37 -25.56 -20.94
N GLN A 19 2.55 -24.64 -21.47
CA GLN A 19 2.57 -23.24 -21.01
C GLN A 19 2.06 -23.15 -19.57
N MET A 20 2.97 -22.79 -18.65
CA MET A 20 2.57 -22.26 -17.36
C MET A 20 1.87 -20.93 -17.58
N ASP A 21 0.64 -20.79 -17.10
CA ASP A 21 -0.05 -19.51 -17.06
C ASP A 21 0.81 -18.48 -16.32
N LEU A 22 1.14 -17.41 -17.02
CA LEU A 22 1.86 -16.27 -16.47
C LEU A 22 0.86 -15.36 -15.75
N ASN A 23 0.80 -15.43 -14.43
CA ASN A 23 -0.14 -14.66 -13.64
C ASN A 23 0.51 -13.42 -13.04
N LEU A 24 -0.18 -12.28 -13.10
CA LEU A 24 0.27 -11.00 -12.54
C LEU A 24 0.02 -10.96 -11.02
N ASP A 25 1.07 -10.74 -10.22
CA ASP A 25 0.92 -10.58 -8.76
C ASP A 25 0.48 -9.15 -8.40
N LEU A 26 -0.81 -8.85 -8.63
CA LEU A 26 -1.41 -7.56 -8.28
C LEU A 26 -1.19 -7.16 -6.80
N PRO A 27 -1.36 -8.06 -5.80
CA PRO A 27 -1.03 -7.75 -4.41
C PRO A 27 0.41 -7.23 -4.23
N GLY A 28 1.39 -7.93 -4.81
CA GLY A 28 2.81 -7.57 -4.72
C GLY A 28 3.13 -6.26 -5.43
N LEU A 29 2.57 -6.03 -6.62
CA LEU A 29 2.76 -4.79 -7.37
C LEU A 29 2.25 -3.57 -6.61
N PHE A 30 1.03 -3.64 -6.06
CA PHE A 30 0.48 -2.54 -5.26
C PHE A 30 1.29 -2.30 -3.99
N TYR A 31 1.75 -3.36 -3.33
CA TYR A 31 2.56 -3.23 -2.11
C TYR A 31 3.91 -2.56 -2.40
N ALA A 32 4.61 -2.98 -3.45
CA ALA A 32 5.90 -2.42 -3.84
C ALA A 32 5.78 -0.95 -4.24
N GLU A 33 4.79 -0.58 -5.05
CA GLU A 33 4.58 0.83 -5.40
C GLU A 33 4.17 1.66 -4.17
N ALA A 34 3.41 1.09 -3.23
CA ALA A 34 3.13 1.77 -1.97
C ALA A 34 4.42 2.09 -1.19
N MET A 35 5.37 1.16 -1.14
CA MET A 35 6.68 1.39 -0.51
C MET A 35 7.45 2.52 -1.20
N ASN A 36 7.51 2.52 -2.53
CA ASN A 36 8.14 3.60 -3.30
C ASN A 36 7.51 4.97 -3.01
N ARG A 37 6.19 5.00 -2.82
CA ARG A 37 5.45 6.21 -2.44
C ARG A 37 5.77 6.67 -1.02
N ILE A 38 5.87 5.74 -0.06
CA ILE A 38 6.29 6.05 1.31
C ILE A 38 7.71 6.62 1.32
N GLU A 39 8.64 6.04 0.57
CA GLU A 39 10.02 6.52 0.50
C GLU A 39 10.10 7.93 -0.10
N ARG A 40 9.45 8.17 -1.25
CA ARG A 40 9.36 9.50 -1.88
C ARG A 40 8.68 10.52 -0.97
N GLY A 41 7.56 10.16 -0.37
CA GLY A 41 6.84 11.01 0.58
C GLY A 41 7.70 11.36 1.80
N THR A 42 8.51 10.42 2.29
CA THR A 42 9.42 10.65 3.43
C THR A 42 10.53 11.63 3.08
N LYS A 43 11.14 11.51 1.89
CA LYS A 43 12.16 12.46 1.41
C LYS A 43 11.57 13.86 1.27
N THR A 44 10.44 13.98 0.58
CA THR A 44 9.74 15.25 0.36
C THR A 44 9.22 15.87 1.67
N TYR A 45 8.80 15.04 2.64
CA TYR A 45 8.38 15.50 3.97
C TYR A 45 9.53 16.14 4.74
N ALA A 46 10.75 15.59 4.64
CA ALA A 46 11.93 16.19 5.24
C ALA A 46 12.28 17.56 4.61
N GLU A 47 12.06 17.71 3.30
CA GLU A 47 12.20 19.00 2.61
C GLU A 47 11.15 20.02 3.05
N LEU A 48 9.89 19.59 3.16
CA LEU A 48 8.80 20.41 3.68
C LEU A 48 9.11 20.95 5.08
N LEU A 49 9.64 20.12 5.98
CA LEU A 49 10.03 20.54 7.33
C LEU A 49 11.09 21.66 7.30
N LYS A 50 12.11 21.53 6.44
CA LYS A 50 13.13 22.58 6.27
C LYS A 50 12.54 23.88 5.75
N PHE A 51 11.67 23.79 4.74
CA PHE A 51 10.97 24.96 4.20
C PHE A 51 10.09 25.66 5.24
N LEU A 52 9.39 24.89 6.07
CA LEU A 52 8.58 25.43 7.16
C LEU A 52 9.43 26.17 8.19
N GLU A 53 10.58 25.62 8.57
CA GLU A 53 11.51 26.28 9.49
C GLU A 53 12.06 27.59 8.92
N LEU A 54 12.42 27.62 7.64
CA LEU A 54 12.86 28.84 6.96
C LEU A 54 11.75 29.88 6.91
N HIS A 55 10.54 29.47 6.56
CA HIS A 55 9.38 30.35 6.51
C HIS A 55 9.05 30.96 7.88
N GLU A 56 9.14 30.19 8.96
CA GLU A 56 8.97 30.70 10.33
C GLU A 56 10.05 31.71 10.75
N LYS A 57 11.30 31.51 10.31
CA LYS A 57 12.38 32.47 10.54
C LYS A 57 12.11 33.80 9.83
N GLU A 58 11.65 33.77 8.58
CA GLU A 58 11.31 34.99 7.83
C GLU A 58 10.10 35.73 8.42
N ILE A 59 9.08 35.01 8.90
CA ILE A 59 7.97 35.61 9.67
C ILE A 59 8.51 36.33 10.92
N SER A 60 9.37 35.66 11.68
CA SER A 60 9.97 36.21 12.90
C SER A 60 10.87 37.43 12.62
N LYS A 61 11.53 37.46 11.45
CA LYS A 61 12.35 38.59 10.99
C LYS A 61 11.46 39.79 10.66
N ARG A 62 10.38 39.57 9.91
CA ARG A 62 9.38 40.61 9.57
C ARG A 62 8.80 41.31 10.79
N GLU A 63 8.56 40.57 11.88
CA GLU A 63 8.03 41.13 13.13
C GLU A 63 8.99 42.09 13.83
N LYS A 64 10.30 41.96 13.58
CA LYS A 64 11.36 42.78 14.21
C LYS A 64 11.75 44.01 13.38
N ILE A 65 11.37 44.07 12.10
CA ILE A 65 11.69 45.18 11.21
C ILE A 65 10.77 46.37 11.50
N LYS A 66 11.37 47.51 11.82
CA LYS A 66 10.66 48.79 12.05
C LYS A 66 10.53 49.64 10.79
N ASP A 67 11.44 49.50 9.84
CA ASP A 67 11.42 50.22 8.57
C ASP A 67 10.31 49.67 7.65
N PRO A 68 9.38 50.51 7.16
CA PRO A 68 8.29 50.07 6.30
C PRO A 68 8.75 49.45 4.97
N SER A 69 9.80 50.00 4.34
CA SER A 69 10.29 49.54 3.04
C SER A 69 10.91 48.15 3.14
N GLU A 70 11.77 47.93 4.15
CA GLU A 70 12.32 46.60 4.43
C GLU A 70 11.22 45.58 4.80
N ARG A 71 10.18 46.03 5.51
CA ARG A 71 9.05 45.17 5.90
C ARG A 71 8.21 44.72 4.71
N GLU A 72 8.05 45.60 3.72
CA GLU A 72 7.33 45.29 2.48
C GLU A 72 8.09 44.26 1.64
N ASN A 73 9.42 44.40 1.50
CA ASN A 73 10.27 43.42 0.83
C ASN A 73 10.14 42.01 1.44
N VAL A 74 10.27 41.89 2.76
CA VAL A 74 10.11 40.59 3.44
C VAL A 74 8.68 40.04 3.29
N THR A 75 7.67 40.91 3.19
CA THR A 75 6.28 40.47 2.95
C THR A 75 6.12 39.88 1.54
N CYS A 76 6.74 40.49 0.52
CA CYS A 76 6.77 39.93 -0.83
C CYS A 76 7.46 38.56 -0.86
N ASP A 77 8.61 38.42 -0.20
CA ASP A 77 9.34 37.15 -0.09
C ASP A 77 8.50 36.06 0.59
N LEU A 78 7.79 36.41 1.67
CA LEU A 78 6.86 35.49 2.35
C LEU A 78 5.73 35.04 1.43
N ILE A 79 5.11 35.95 0.67
CA ILE A 79 4.03 35.60 -0.25
C ILE A 79 4.53 34.68 -1.37
N GLN A 80 5.69 34.98 -1.96
CA GLN A 80 6.32 34.11 -2.97
C GLN A 80 6.65 32.74 -2.40
N GLY A 81 7.12 32.66 -1.15
CA GLY A 81 7.40 31.41 -0.45
C GLY A 81 6.17 30.54 -0.20
N ILE A 82 4.96 31.10 -0.13
CA ILE A 82 3.71 30.34 0.06
C ILE A 82 3.45 29.42 -1.14
N GLY A 83 3.67 29.89 -2.37
CA GLY A 83 3.42 29.09 -3.58
C GLY A 83 4.28 27.82 -3.63
N GLY A 84 5.58 27.94 -3.35
CA GLY A 84 6.47 26.78 -3.28
C GLY A 84 6.13 25.83 -2.12
N LEU A 85 5.66 26.39 -1.00
CA LEU A 85 5.22 25.60 0.14
C LEU A 85 3.93 24.82 -0.15
N GLU A 86 3.00 25.39 -0.92
CA GLU A 86 1.79 24.70 -1.38
C GLU A 86 2.13 23.51 -2.28
N GLU A 87 3.05 23.68 -3.23
CA GLU A 87 3.48 22.62 -4.15
C GLU A 87 4.12 21.45 -3.41
N ILE A 88 5.11 21.72 -2.55
CA ILE A 88 5.80 20.69 -1.75
C ILE A 88 4.80 19.99 -0.81
N PHE A 89 3.94 20.76 -0.16
CA PHE A 89 2.89 20.21 0.69
C PHE A 89 1.96 19.28 -0.09
N GLY A 90 1.48 19.72 -1.26
CA GLY A 90 0.63 18.93 -2.15
C GLY A 90 1.28 17.60 -2.54
N SER A 91 2.57 17.62 -2.89
CA SER A 91 3.34 16.42 -3.23
C SER A 91 3.44 15.45 -2.05
N VAL A 92 3.77 15.94 -0.85
CA VAL A 92 3.85 15.14 0.38
C VAL A 92 2.52 14.45 0.69
N VAL A 93 1.43 15.23 0.67
CA VAL A 93 0.09 14.69 0.94
C VAL A 93 -0.27 13.64 -0.11
N SER A 94 -0.01 13.92 -1.39
CA SER A 94 -0.28 13.02 -2.50
C SER A 94 0.43 11.67 -2.33
N ASP A 95 1.75 11.67 -2.10
CA ASP A 95 2.51 10.42 -2.00
C ASP A 95 2.03 9.53 -0.85
N PHE A 96 1.79 10.10 0.34
CA PHE A 96 1.29 9.31 1.48
C PHE A 96 -0.16 8.83 1.29
N LEU A 97 -1.03 9.63 0.66
CA LEU A 97 -2.39 9.20 0.36
C LEU A 97 -2.43 8.09 -0.69
N VAL A 98 -1.63 8.21 -1.75
CA VAL A 98 -1.49 7.17 -2.77
C VAL A 98 -0.94 5.88 -2.14
N ALA A 99 0.04 5.98 -1.24
CA ALA A 99 0.55 4.83 -0.50
C ALA A 99 -0.57 4.12 0.30
N ASP A 100 -1.40 4.86 1.04
CA ASP A 100 -2.53 4.28 1.78
C ASP A 100 -3.53 3.57 0.86
N ILE A 101 -3.82 4.15 -0.31
CA ILE A 101 -4.71 3.54 -1.30
C ILE A 101 -4.12 2.22 -1.82
N LEU A 102 -2.84 2.22 -2.17
CA LEU A 102 -2.15 1.05 -2.69
C LEU A 102 -1.99 -0.05 -1.63
N LEU A 103 -1.69 0.30 -0.38
CA LEU A 103 -1.64 -0.65 0.74
C LEU A 103 -2.99 -1.36 0.97
N VAL A 104 -4.09 -0.60 0.96
CA VAL A 104 -5.43 -1.19 1.08
C VAL A 104 -5.76 -2.07 -0.13
N SER A 105 -5.44 -1.60 -1.33
CA SER A 105 -5.70 -2.34 -2.58
C SER A 105 -4.88 -3.63 -2.66
N SER A 106 -3.63 -3.61 -2.20
CA SER A 106 -2.78 -4.79 -2.06
C SER A 106 -3.42 -5.82 -1.12
N ALA A 107 -3.82 -5.38 0.08
CA ALA A 107 -4.42 -6.27 1.07
C ALA A 107 -5.75 -6.86 0.62
N GLU A 108 -6.56 -6.06 -0.09
CA GLU A 108 -7.82 -6.49 -0.67
C GLU A 108 -7.62 -7.45 -1.84
N ALA A 109 -6.68 -7.17 -2.75
CA ALA A 109 -6.38 -8.07 -3.86
C ALA A 109 -5.93 -9.45 -3.37
N TYR A 110 -5.11 -9.49 -2.32
CA TYR A 110 -4.62 -10.75 -1.75
C TYR A 110 -5.73 -11.57 -1.11
N ILE A 111 -6.59 -10.94 -0.29
CA ILE A 111 -7.67 -11.69 0.36
C ILE A 111 -8.74 -12.13 -0.67
N ASN A 112 -8.94 -11.34 -1.74
CA ASN A 112 -9.83 -11.72 -2.85
C ASN A 112 -9.27 -12.90 -3.65
N SER A 113 -7.96 -12.93 -3.95
CA SER A 113 -7.36 -14.05 -4.69
C SER A 113 -7.50 -15.37 -3.93
N ILE A 114 -7.34 -15.34 -2.60
CA ILE A 114 -7.60 -16.51 -1.75
C ILE A 114 -9.08 -16.87 -1.78
N ALA A 115 -9.99 -15.90 -1.62
CA ALA A 115 -11.43 -16.13 -1.63
C ALA A 115 -11.90 -16.81 -2.92
N GLN A 116 -11.35 -16.45 -4.07
CA GLN A 116 -11.62 -17.08 -5.37
C GLN A 116 -11.31 -18.56 -5.41
N ILE A 117 -10.28 -19.01 -4.68
CA ILE A 117 -9.85 -20.40 -4.63
C ILE A 117 -10.71 -21.21 -3.64
N VAL A 118 -11.13 -20.60 -2.53
CA VAL A 118 -11.68 -21.34 -1.38
C VAL A 118 -13.19 -21.23 -1.21
N LEU A 119 -13.84 -20.23 -1.81
CA LEU A 119 -15.29 -20.00 -1.67
C LEU A 119 -16.06 -20.55 -2.87
N ALA A 120 -17.25 -21.09 -2.61
CA ALA A 120 -18.19 -21.43 -3.67
C ALA A 120 -18.75 -20.16 -4.34
N SER A 121 -19.26 -20.27 -5.58
CA SER A 121 -19.71 -19.12 -6.37
C SER A 121 -20.87 -18.31 -5.75
N ALA A 122 -21.64 -18.89 -4.83
CA ALA A 122 -22.67 -18.16 -4.09
C ALA A 122 -22.04 -17.33 -2.96
N ASP A 123 -21.10 -17.91 -2.21
CA ASP A 123 -20.42 -17.28 -1.09
C ASP A 123 -19.48 -16.16 -1.54
N ILE A 124 -18.88 -16.28 -2.72
CA ILE A 124 -18.00 -15.23 -3.25
C ILE A 124 -18.75 -13.93 -3.58
N LYS A 125 -20.01 -14.02 -4.04
CA LYS A 125 -20.85 -12.82 -4.29
C LYS A 125 -21.17 -12.06 -3.02
N GLU A 126 -21.35 -12.77 -1.90
CA GLU A 126 -21.56 -12.14 -0.59
C GLU A 126 -20.23 -11.61 -0.03
N PHE A 127 -19.14 -12.33 -0.25
CA PHE A 127 -17.79 -11.88 0.12
C PHE A 127 -17.40 -10.56 -0.56
N ASP A 128 -17.71 -10.41 -1.86
CA ASP A 128 -17.37 -9.22 -2.64
C ASP A 128 -18.07 -7.95 -2.14
N LYS A 129 -19.23 -8.09 -1.47
CA LYS A 129 -19.96 -6.96 -0.87
C LYS A 129 -19.35 -6.48 0.44
N LEU A 130 -18.45 -7.26 1.05
CA LEU A 130 -17.84 -6.91 2.33
C LEU A 130 -16.83 -5.76 2.15
N SER A 131 -16.77 -4.89 3.16
CA SER A 131 -15.67 -3.91 3.25
C SER A 131 -14.30 -4.62 3.31
N PRO A 132 -13.18 -3.95 2.97
CA PRO A 132 -11.85 -4.55 3.08
C PRO A 132 -11.59 -5.18 4.45
N VAL A 133 -11.93 -4.48 5.54
CA VAL A 133 -11.82 -5.01 6.92
C VAL A 133 -12.74 -6.21 7.13
N GLY A 134 -13.96 -6.17 6.59
CA GLY A 134 -14.93 -7.26 6.66
C GLY A 134 -14.42 -8.54 6.01
N LYS A 135 -13.78 -8.44 4.84
CA LYS A 135 -13.16 -9.57 4.13
C LYS A 135 -12.12 -10.30 5.00
N TRP A 136 -11.26 -9.53 5.66
CA TRP A 136 -10.23 -10.03 6.58
C TRP A 136 -10.79 -10.67 7.86
N MET A 137 -11.99 -10.30 8.31
CA MET A 137 -12.67 -10.98 9.42
C MET A 137 -13.47 -12.21 8.99
N PHE A 138 -13.96 -12.21 7.74
CA PHE A 138 -14.81 -13.25 7.20
C PHE A 138 -14.01 -14.50 6.83
N LEU A 139 -12.97 -14.35 6.01
CA LEU A 139 -12.29 -15.50 5.40
C LEU A 139 -11.66 -16.46 6.43
N PRO A 140 -10.96 -15.97 7.49
CA PRO A 140 -10.44 -16.86 8.53
C PRO A 140 -11.53 -17.67 9.25
N ARG A 141 -12.76 -17.14 9.37
CA ARG A 141 -13.89 -17.86 9.98
C ARG A 141 -14.36 -18.99 9.09
N VAL A 142 -14.55 -18.73 7.79
CA VAL A 142 -14.96 -19.75 6.82
C VAL A 142 -13.92 -20.87 6.71
N LEU A 143 -12.64 -20.52 6.72
CA LEU A 143 -11.54 -21.47 6.67
C LEU A 143 -11.25 -22.18 8.01
N ASN A 144 -12.03 -21.91 9.06
CA ASN A 144 -11.83 -22.47 10.41
C ASN A 144 -10.41 -22.29 10.98
N LEU A 145 -9.75 -21.18 10.66
CA LEU A 145 -8.38 -20.91 11.12
C LEU A 145 -8.34 -20.61 12.62
N LYS A 146 -7.24 -21.03 13.28
CA LYS A 146 -6.96 -20.65 14.68
C LYS A 146 -6.74 -19.16 14.85
N TRP A 147 -6.13 -18.52 13.84
CA TRP A 147 -5.95 -17.08 13.82
C TRP A 147 -7.29 -16.36 13.67
N ARG A 148 -7.56 -15.43 14.60
CA ARG A 148 -8.80 -14.64 14.66
C ARG A 148 -8.42 -13.15 14.72
N PRO A 149 -8.31 -12.47 13.57
CA PRO A 149 -7.98 -11.04 13.57
C PRO A 149 -9.10 -10.23 14.22
N SER A 150 -8.73 -9.15 14.91
CA SER A 150 -9.65 -8.28 15.65
C SER A 150 -9.43 -6.82 15.27
N VAL A 151 -10.50 -6.06 15.11
CA VAL A 151 -10.44 -4.62 14.83
C VAL A 151 -9.99 -3.79 16.03
N ASP A 152 -9.97 -4.39 17.23
CA ASP A 152 -9.64 -3.70 18.47
C ASP A 152 -8.15 -3.77 18.82
N LYS A 153 -7.38 -4.67 18.19
CA LYS A 153 -5.95 -4.87 18.46
C LYS A 153 -5.19 -5.47 17.28
N GLY A 154 -3.87 -5.23 17.26
CA GLY A 154 -2.95 -5.87 16.31
C GLY A 154 -3.06 -5.31 14.89
N CYS A 155 -2.65 -6.12 13.91
CA CYS A 155 -2.52 -5.68 12.51
C CYS A 155 -3.86 -5.24 11.88
N LEU A 156 -4.98 -5.89 12.21
CA LEU A 156 -6.28 -5.52 11.67
C LEU A 156 -6.79 -4.17 12.22
N GLN A 157 -6.43 -3.80 13.45
CA GLN A 157 -6.74 -2.48 13.99
C GLN A 157 -6.03 -1.38 13.18
N GLU A 158 -4.73 -1.51 12.95
CA GLU A 158 -3.98 -0.53 12.16
C GLU A 158 -4.45 -0.52 10.69
N PHE A 159 -4.74 -1.69 10.13
CA PHE A 159 -5.35 -1.80 8.80
C PHE A 159 -6.70 -1.06 8.72
N SER A 160 -7.54 -1.17 9.75
CA SER A 160 -8.81 -0.42 9.79
C SER A 160 -8.60 1.10 9.80
N ARG A 161 -7.49 1.58 10.39
CA ARG A 161 -7.15 3.00 10.39
C ARG A 161 -6.73 3.47 9.01
N ILE A 162 -5.91 2.70 8.28
CA ILE A 162 -5.53 3.06 6.91
C ILE A 162 -6.73 3.04 5.96
N VAL A 163 -7.66 2.08 6.13
CA VAL A 163 -8.92 2.03 5.35
C VAL A 163 -9.76 3.28 5.59
N ARG A 164 -9.85 3.76 6.84
CA ARG A 164 -10.56 5.02 7.15
C ARG A 164 -9.89 6.24 6.50
N ARG A 165 -8.57 6.32 6.51
CA ARG A 165 -7.82 7.41 5.84
C ARG A 165 -8.06 7.40 4.34
N ARG A 166 -7.91 6.24 3.70
CA ARG A 166 -8.22 6.02 2.28
C ARG A 166 -9.65 6.45 1.93
N ASN A 167 -10.64 6.01 2.71
CA ASN A 167 -12.04 6.38 2.45
C ASN A 167 -12.29 7.89 2.60
N LYS A 168 -11.64 8.55 3.57
CA LYS A 168 -11.70 10.01 3.72
C LYS A 168 -11.07 10.75 2.53
N ALA A 169 -10.02 10.18 1.94
CA ALA A 169 -9.35 10.75 0.77
C ALA A 169 -10.18 10.58 -0.52
N ILE A 170 -10.81 9.42 -0.71
CA ILE A 170 -11.64 9.13 -1.90
C ILE A 170 -13.00 9.84 -1.84
N HIS A 171 -13.55 10.02 -0.63
CA HIS A 171 -14.82 10.71 -0.40
C HIS A 171 -14.59 12.01 0.38
N PRO A 172 -14.01 13.04 -0.25
CA PRO A 172 -13.65 14.27 0.43
C PRO A 172 -14.92 14.97 0.93
N GLN A 173 -15.06 15.06 2.25
CA GLN A 173 -15.91 16.07 2.86
C GLN A 173 -15.14 17.40 2.78
N ILE A 174 -15.75 18.44 2.22
CA ILE A 174 -15.12 19.76 2.10
C ILE A 174 -14.70 20.22 3.51
N VAL A 175 -13.38 20.22 3.76
CA VAL A 175 -12.83 20.69 5.03
C VAL A 175 -12.64 22.20 4.92
N GLY A 176 -13.61 22.96 5.41
CA GLY A 176 -13.45 24.41 5.55
C GLY A 176 -12.36 24.73 6.57
N VAL A 177 -11.22 25.27 6.14
CA VAL A 177 -10.19 25.80 7.04
C VAL A 177 -10.54 27.25 7.37
N LYS A 178 -11.31 27.47 8.46
CA LYS A 178 -11.47 28.81 9.05
C LYS A 178 -10.29 29.12 9.97
N GLY A 179 -9.68 30.29 9.78
CA GLY A 179 -8.60 30.82 10.62
C GLY A 179 -7.23 30.76 9.96
N VAL A 180 -6.41 31.78 10.25
CA VAL A 180 -5.05 32.09 9.78
C VAL A 180 -4.30 30.87 9.22
N LEU A 181 -3.72 31.04 8.01
CA LEU A 181 -2.77 30.16 7.30
C LEU A 181 -1.59 29.72 8.19
N ASN A 182 -1.87 28.91 9.20
CA ASN A 182 -0.87 28.26 10.02
C ASN A 182 -0.71 26.85 9.47
N VAL A 183 0.33 26.64 8.68
CA VAL A 183 0.60 25.36 8.01
C VAL A 183 0.76 24.22 9.03
N LYS A 184 1.25 24.49 10.24
CA LYS A 184 1.28 23.49 11.34
C LYS A 184 -0.12 23.06 11.76
N HIS A 185 -1.13 23.94 11.69
CA HIS A 185 -2.52 23.57 11.92
C HIS A 185 -3.11 22.72 10.78
N ILE A 186 -2.67 22.95 9.54
CA ILE A 186 -3.09 22.14 8.38
C ILE A 186 -2.49 20.73 8.47
N LEU A 187 -1.20 20.61 8.81
CA LEU A 187 -0.53 19.33 9.06
C LEU A 187 -1.16 18.54 10.23
N LYS A 188 -1.70 19.20 11.25
CA LYS A 188 -2.47 18.52 12.31
C LYS A 188 -3.83 17.98 11.82
N LYS A 189 -4.43 18.58 10.78
CA LYS A 189 -5.74 18.18 10.24
C LYS A 189 -5.64 17.07 9.20
N ILE A 190 -4.50 16.93 8.54
CA ILE A 190 -4.19 15.84 7.61
C ILE A 190 -3.04 15.03 8.22
N PRO A 191 -3.31 13.92 8.93
CA PRO A 191 -2.28 13.12 9.59
C PRO A 191 -1.50 12.30 8.56
N VAL A 192 -0.70 12.98 7.75
CA VAL A 192 0.23 12.41 6.77
C VAL A 192 1.64 12.69 7.26
N ASP A 193 2.22 11.67 7.86
CA ASP A 193 3.61 11.65 8.31
C ASP A 193 4.20 10.26 8.04
N PRO A 194 5.54 10.16 7.91
CA PRO A 194 6.21 8.89 7.61
C PRO A 194 5.82 7.75 8.57
N SER A 195 5.71 8.03 9.88
CA SER A 195 5.42 7.00 10.89
C SER A 195 4.02 6.41 10.73
N THR A 196 3.07 7.21 10.26
CA THR A 196 1.68 6.81 10.07
C THR A 196 1.52 5.91 8.83
N SER A 197 2.26 6.18 7.76
CA SER A 197 2.30 5.33 6.57
C SER A 197 3.08 4.03 6.83
N GLU A 198 4.18 4.12 7.59
CA GLU A 198 5.01 2.98 7.95
C GLU A 198 4.30 1.96 8.87
N ARG A 199 3.48 2.45 9.81
CA ARG A 199 2.56 1.60 10.57
C ARG A 199 1.55 0.89 9.65
N GLY A 200 1.05 1.59 8.63
CA GLY A 200 0.19 1.00 7.61
C GLY A 200 0.86 -0.13 6.84
N ARG A 201 2.09 0.11 6.35
CA ARG A 201 2.93 -0.89 5.67
C ARG A 201 3.13 -2.13 6.54
N THR A 202 3.55 -1.92 7.79
CA THR A 202 3.77 -2.99 8.76
C THR A 202 2.50 -3.78 9.04
N ALA A 203 1.35 -3.11 9.15
CA ALA A 203 0.06 -3.75 9.38
C ALA A 203 -0.35 -4.67 8.21
N VAL A 204 -0.20 -4.20 6.97
CA VAL A 204 -0.50 -4.99 5.76
C VAL A 204 0.44 -6.18 5.63
N ALA A 205 1.76 -5.98 5.79
CA ALA A 205 2.73 -7.08 5.82
C ALA A 205 2.39 -8.11 6.90
N SER A 206 1.98 -7.65 8.08
CA SER A 206 1.60 -8.53 9.19
C SER A 206 0.31 -9.29 8.89
N LEU A 207 -0.68 -8.68 8.24
CA LEU A 207 -1.90 -9.38 7.82
C LEU A 207 -1.59 -10.54 6.89
N PHE A 208 -0.75 -10.30 5.88
CA PHE A 208 -0.29 -11.33 4.95
C PHE A 208 0.43 -12.45 5.69
N LYS A 209 1.43 -12.10 6.50
CA LYS A 209 2.23 -13.07 7.26
C LYS A 209 1.37 -13.94 8.18
N GLU A 210 0.49 -13.34 8.97
CA GLU A 210 -0.36 -14.07 9.92
C GLU A 210 -1.33 -15.02 9.20
N LEU A 211 -1.92 -14.60 8.08
CA LEU A 211 -2.76 -15.49 7.28
C LEU A 211 -1.96 -16.66 6.68
N CYS A 212 -0.76 -16.38 6.17
CA CYS A 212 0.10 -17.40 5.60
C CYS A 212 0.54 -18.45 6.63
N LEU A 213 0.87 -18.00 7.85
CA LEU A 213 1.21 -18.90 8.94
C LEU A 213 0.00 -19.71 9.43
N ALA A 214 -1.20 -19.13 9.35
CA ALA A 214 -2.42 -19.77 9.82
C ALA A 214 -3.03 -20.76 8.82
N TRP A 215 -2.80 -20.59 7.52
CA TRP A 215 -3.44 -21.38 6.47
C TRP A 215 -2.42 -22.01 5.53
N THR A 216 -2.31 -23.34 5.54
CA THR A 216 -1.35 -24.11 4.72
C THR A 216 -1.60 -24.01 3.21
N GLY A 217 -2.79 -23.59 2.79
CA GLY A 217 -3.11 -23.32 1.39
C GLY A 217 -2.70 -21.93 0.91
N SER A 218 -2.25 -21.07 1.83
CA SER A 218 -1.76 -19.74 1.50
C SER A 218 -0.35 -19.84 0.96
N TYR A 219 -0.09 -19.27 -0.21
CA TYR A 219 1.28 -18.96 -0.59
C TYR A 219 1.70 -17.73 0.23
N GLY A 220 2.78 -17.86 0.99
CA GLY A 220 3.50 -16.69 1.48
C GLY A 220 3.94 -15.89 0.26
N PRO A 221 3.58 -14.60 0.11
CA PRO A 221 4.19 -13.81 -0.94
C PRO A 221 5.71 -13.85 -0.74
N GLY A 222 6.45 -14.42 -1.69
CA GLY A 222 7.90 -14.62 -1.56
C GLY A 222 8.69 -13.31 -1.38
N TRP A 223 8.05 -12.18 -1.70
CA TRP A 223 8.56 -10.81 -1.48
C TRP A 223 8.36 -10.29 -0.04
N LEU A 224 7.70 -11.05 0.85
CA LEU A 224 7.64 -10.75 2.29
C LEU A 224 8.71 -11.49 3.11
N ASP A 225 9.51 -12.37 2.51
CA ASP A 225 10.56 -13.08 3.24
C ASP A 225 11.74 -12.13 3.53
N PRO A 226 12.03 -11.81 4.81
CA PRO A 226 13.17 -10.95 5.17
C PRO A 226 14.53 -11.61 4.90
N ALA A 227 14.59 -12.93 4.80
CA ALA A 227 15.83 -13.69 4.55
C ALA A 227 16.16 -13.77 3.05
N ALA A 228 15.14 -13.81 2.20
CA ALA A 228 15.28 -13.60 0.77
C ALA A 228 15.27 -12.09 0.49
N ALA A 229 16.43 -11.44 0.62
CA ALA A 229 16.66 -10.03 0.31
C ALA A 229 16.46 -9.70 -1.18
N ARG A 230 15.27 -9.97 -1.71
CA ARG A 230 14.78 -9.50 -3.00
C ARG A 230 13.51 -8.72 -2.71
N GLU A 231 13.68 -7.43 -2.43
CA GLU A 231 12.62 -6.41 -2.50
C GLU A 231 12.08 -6.23 -3.94
N HIS A 232 12.30 -7.21 -4.82
CA HIS A 232 11.74 -7.24 -6.15
C HIS A 232 10.42 -8.00 -6.08
N PRO A 233 9.27 -7.34 -6.31
CA PRO A 233 8.04 -8.07 -6.49
C PRO A 233 8.23 -8.98 -7.72
N PRO A 234 8.04 -10.30 -7.61
CA PRO A 234 7.81 -11.10 -8.80
C PRO A 234 6.58 -10.51 -9.47
N CYS A 235 6.78 -9.79 -10.58
CA CYS A 235 5.67 -9.20 -11.35
C CYS A 235 4.78 -10.32 -11.91
N PHE A 236 5.37 -11.49 -12.10
CA PHE A 236 4.73 -12.68 -12.60
C PHE A 236 5.06 -13.88 -11.71
N TYR A 237 4.10 -14.78 -11.52
CA TYR A 237 4.36 -16.13 -11.04
C TYR A 237 3.83 -17.14 -12.06
N GLY A 238 4.58 -18.23 -12.26
CA GLY A 238 4.17 -19.35 -13.09
C GLY A 238 3.39 -20.35 -12.24
N GLY A 239 2.11 -20.53 -12.53
CA GLY A 239 1.27 -21.47 -11.79
C GLY A 239 -0.16 -21.44 -12.29
N ASN A 240 -0.81 -22.60 -12.30
CA ASN A 240 -2.21 -22.71 -12.68
C ASN A 240 -3.09 -22.14 -11.54
N ALA A 241 -4.14 -21.38 -11.85
CA ALA A 241 -5.04 -20.77 -10.85
C ALA A 241 -5.66 -21.81 -9.89
N GLU A 242 -5.73 -23.08 -10.30
CA GLU A 242 -6.23 -24.20 -9.50
C GLU A 242 -5.17 -24.83 -8.57
N PHE A 243 -3.89 -24.49 -8.73
CA PHE A 243 -2.78 -25.07 -7.98
C PHE A 243 -1.92 -23.96 -7.38
N PRO A 244 -2.18 -23.52 -6.12
CA PRO A 244 -1.30 -22.58 -5.45
C PRO A 244 0.10 -23.17 -5.38
N LEU A 245 1.08 -22.45 -5.91
CA LEU A 245 2.50 -22.74 -5.78
C LEU A 245 2.81 -23.05 -4.31
N ARG A 246 3.02 -24.34 -4.01
CA ARG A 246 3.65 -24.74 -2.76
C ARG A 246 5.05 -24.16 -2.79
N LEU A 247 5.27 -23.05 -2.08
CA LEU A 247 6.62 -22.76 -1.60
C LEU A 247 6.96 -23.91 -0.67
N GLY A 248 7.80 -24.83 -1.16
CA GLY A 248 8.27 -25.98 -0.41
C GLY A 248 8.75 -25.52 0.96
N ARG A 249 8.34 -26.24 2.01
CA ARG A 249 8.95 -26.06 3.32
C ARG A 249 10.47 -26.22 3.16
N PRO A 250 11.30 -25.39 3.79
CA PRO A 250 12.71 -25.70 3.87
C PRO A 250 12.85 -27.01 4.64
N GLY A 251 13.23 -28.09 3.94
CA GLY A 251 13.50 -29.40 4.53
C GLY A 251 12.71 -30.60 4.00
N GLU A 252 11.90 -30.48 2.95
CA GLU A 252 11.28 -31.65 2.28
C GLU A 252 11.84 -31.81 0.86
N THR A 253 12.96 -32.53 0.74
CA THR A 253 13.41 -33.25 -0.47
C THR A 253 13.66 -34.69 -0.09
#